data_AF-A0A2S9GRE1-F1
#
_entry.id   AF-A0A2S9GRE1-F1
#
_cell.length_a   1.000
_cell.length_b   1.000
_cell.length_c   1.000
_cell.angle_alpha   90.00
_cell.angle_beta   90.00
_cell.angle_gamma   90.00
#
_symmetry.space_group_name_H-M   'P 1'
#
loop_
_entity.id
_entity.type
_entity.pdbx_description
1 polymer ?
#
loop_
_entity_poly.entity_id
_entity_poly.type
_entity_poly.pdbx_seq_one_letter_code
_entity_poly.pdbx_strand_id
1 'polypeptide(L)' 'QVAGPFDMDFRLTEAAKPKRVAIMASKEDHCLLDLLWRNRRGDLDMSVVMVIANHPDLADPVRPFGVP' A
#
# COMPACT_ATOMS: atom_id res chain seq x y z
N GLN A 1 -8.71 -33.71 0.12
CA GLN A 1 -9.29 -32.41 0.56
C GLN A 1 -8.96 -32.25 2.04
N VAL A 2 -8.02 -31.35 2.40
CA VAL A 2 -7.51 -31.25 3.80
C VAL A 2 -8.30 -30.24 4.63
N ALA A 3 -8.77 -29.14 4.04
CA ALA A 3 -9.40 -28.04 4.79
C ALA A 3 -10.82 -28.33 5.30
N GLY A 4 -11.62 -29.11 4.55
CA GLY A 4 -13.03 -29.36 4.88
C GLY A 4 -13.28 -29.97 6.27
N PRO A 5 -12.53 -31.00 6.69
CA PRO A 5 -12.67 -31.57 8.04
C PRO A 5 -12.34 -30.62 9.20
N PHE A 6 -11.65 -29.51 8.95
CA PHE A 6 -11.19 -28.57 9.98
C PHE A 6 -11.86 -27.20 9.88
N ASP A 7 -12.84 -27.03 8.99
CA ASP A 7 -13.54 -25.76 8.74
C ASP A 7 -12.58 -24.57 8.51
N MET A 8 -11.48 -24.81 7.77
CA MET A 8 -10.46 -23.80 7.54
C MET A 8 -10.87 -22.82 6.44
N ASP A 9 -10.81 -21.52 6.74
CA ASP A 9 -10.79 -20.46 5.73
C ASP A 9 -9.32 -20.12 5.38
N PHE A 10 -8.91 -20.41 4.14
CA PHE A 10 -7.54 -20.20 3.71
C PHE A 10 -7.49 -19.65 2.29
N ARG A 11 -6.44 -18.87 2.02
CA ARG A 11 -6.15 -18.32 0.71
C ARG A 11 -4.68 -18.50 0.38
N LEU A 12 -4.41 -19.08 -0.79
CA LEU A 12 -3.08 -19.09 -1.38
C LEU A 12 -2.96 -17.89 -2.32
N THR A 13 -1.90 -17.11 -2.17
CA THR A 13 -1.60 -15.96 -3.03
C THR A 13 -0.21 -16.11 -3.61
N GLU A 14 -0.06 -15.78 -4.88
CA GLU A 14 1.23 -15.80 -5.57
C GLU A 14 2.14 -14.70 -5.03
N ALA A 15 3.32 -15.09 -4.53
CA ALA A 15 4.29 -14.14 -3.97
C ALA A 15 4.86 -13.17 -5.01
N ALA A 16 4.95 -13.57 -6.28
CA ALA A 16 5.46 -12.75 -7.36
C ALA A 16 4.51 -11.64 -7.83
N LYS A 17 3.29 -11.56 -7.28
CA LYS A 17 2.29 -10.55 -7.62
C LYS A 17 2.17 -9.51 -6.50
N PRO A 18 2.77 -8.31 -6.66
CA PRO A 18 2.67 -7.26 -5.66
C PRO A 18 1.22 -6.87 -5.43
N LYS A 19 0.87 -6.62 -4.17
CA LYS A 19 -0.49 -6.19 -3.81
C LYS A 19 -0.69 -4.75 -4.26
N ARG A 20 -1.84 -4.46 -4.88
CA ARG A 20 -2.24 -3.08 -5.21
C ARG A 20 -2.82 -2.41 -3.97
N VAL A 21 -2.27 -1.27 -3.57
CA VAL A 21 -2.61 -0.58 -2.32
C VAL A 21 -2.93 0.89 -2.59
N ALA A 22 -3.98 1.40 -1.97
CA ALA A 22 -4.26 2.83 -1.86
C ALA A 22 -3.89 3.28 -0.44
N ILE A 23 -3.28 4.46 -0.31
CA ILE A 23 -2.90 5.02 1.00
C ILE A 23 -3.82 6.20 1.30
N MET A 24 -4.43 6.20 2.48
CA MET A 24 -5.25 7.32 2.94
C MET A 24 -4.50 8.11 3.99
N ALA A 25 -4.52 9.44 3.89
CA ALA A 25 -3.81 10.34 4.79
C ALA A 25 -4.66 11.55 5.17
N SER A 26 -4.23 12.26 6.21
CA SER A 26 -4.85 13.52 6.61
C SER A 26 -3.91 14.71 6.48
N LYS A 27 -3.41 15.26 7.57
CA LYS A 27 -2.46 16.38 7.54
C LYS A 27 -1.02 15.97 7.82
N GLU A 28 -0.86 14.89 8.58
CA GLU A 28 0.44 14.35 8.96
C GLU A 28 1.10 13.65 7.77
N ASP A 29 2.33 14.06 7.47
CA ASP A 29 3.11 13.59 6.33
C ASP A 29 4.03 12.40 6.69
N HIS A 30 4.50 12.33 7.94
CA HIS A 30 5.57 11.42 8.35
C HIS A 30 5.30 9.94 8.00
N CYS A 31 4.11 9.42 8.32
CA CYS A 31 3.75 8.03 7.99
C CYS A 31 3.58 7.81 6.48
N LEU A 32 2.99 8.78 5.78
CA LEU A 32 2.78 8.70 4.34
C LEU A 32 4.12 8.65 3.61
N LEU A 33 5.02 9.57 3.94
CA LEU A 33 6.34 9.66 3.32
C LEU A 33 7.20 8.43 3.63
N ASP A 34 7.17 7.90 4.86
CA ASP A 34 7.90 6.67 5.20
C ASP A 34 7.42 5.48 4.35
N LEU A 35 6.10 5.29 4.20
CA LEU A 35 5.53 4.23 3.37
C LEU A 35 5.93 4.38 1.90
N LEU A 36 5.86 5.58 1.34
CA LEU A 36 6.22 5.87 -0.05
C LEU A 36 7.72 5.67 -0.30
N TRP A 37 8.58 6.06 0.65
CA TRP A 37 10.02 5.84 0.56
C TRP A 37 10.41 4.37 0.64
N ARG A 38 9.80 3.61 1.56
CA ARG A 38 10.01 2.16 1.67
C ARG A 38 9.53 1.43 0.41
N ASN A 39 8.38 1.83 -0.15
CA ASN A 39 7.92 1.26 -1.41
C ASN A 39 8.88 1.55 -2.56
N ARG A 40 9.35 2.79 -2.70
CA ARG A 40 10.34 3.19 -3.71
C ARG A 40 11.68 2.47 -3.58
N ARG A 41 12.10 2.14 -2.35
CA ARG A 41 13.31 1.35 -2.08
C ARG A 41 13.14 -0.15 -2.29
N GLY A 42 11.90 -0.63 -2.45
CA GLY A 42 11.59 -2.05 -2.56
C GLY A 42 11.48 -2.78 -1.21
N ASP A 43 11.52 -2.04 -0.09
CA ASP A 43 11.34 -2.62 1.25
C ASP A 43 9.90 -3.08 1.48
N LEU A 44 8.95 -2.52 0.73
CA LEU A 44 7.54 -2.90 0.72
C LEU A 44 7.14 -3.36 -0.68
N ASP A 45 6.98 -4.68 -0.83
CA ASP A 45 6.54 -5.34 -2.06
C ASP A 45 5.02 -5.13 -2.31
N MET A 46 4.71 -3.94 -2.77
CA MET A 46 3.37 -3.50 -3.12
C MET A 46 3.42 -2.50 -4.27
N SER A 47 2.28 -2.30 -4.92
CA SER A 47 2.10 -1.23 -5.90
C SER A 47 1.16 -0.19 -5.32
N VAL A 48 1.70 0.98 -4.96
CA VAL A 48 0.89 2.12 -4.51
C VAL A 48 0.21 2.71 -5.73
N VAL A 49 -1.11 2.53 -5.82
CA VAL A 49 -1.89 2.95 -7.01
C VAL A 49 -2.48 4.35 -6.88
N MET A 50 -2.66 4.85 -5.65
CA MET A 50 -3.13 6.21 -5.39
C MET A 50 -2.92 6.60 -3.92
N VAL A 51 -2.87 7.90 -3.67
CA VAL A 51 -2.94 8.50 -2.34
C VAL A 51 -4.20 9.35 -2.24
N ILE A 52 -5.00 9.13 -1.20
CA ILE A 52 -6.24 9.87 -0.94
C ILE A 52 -6.05 10.68 0.34
N ALA A 53 -6.09 12.01 0.24
CA ALA A 53 -6.02 12.88 1.40
C ALA A 53 -7.28 13.75 1.50
N ASN A 54 -7.73 14.00 2.73
CA ASN A 54 -8.82 14.95 2.98
C ASN A 54 -8.35 16.41 3.06
N HIS A 55 -7.04 16.65 2.88
CA HIS A 55 -6.41 17.98 2.87
C HIS A 55 -5.39 18.08 1.72
N PRO A 56 -5.23 19.26 1.08
CA PRO A 56 -4.36 19.42 -0.09
C PRO A 56 -2.86 19.50 0.27
N ASP A 57 -2.53 19.67 1.56
CA ASP A 57 -1.17 19.91 2.08
C ASP A 57 -0.16 18.83 1.64
N LEU A 58 -0.63 17.60 1.45
CA LEU A 58 0.21 16.44 1.09
C LEU A 58 0.39 16.25 -0.42
N ALA A 59 -0.28 17.04 -1.26
CA ALA A 59 -0.19 16.88 -2.72
C ALA A 59 1.24 17.11 -3.24
N ASP A 60 1.87 18.21 -2.85
CA ASP A 60 3.21 18.57 -3.34
C ASP A 60 4.31 17.62 -2.85
N PRO A 61 4.32 17.16 -1.57
CA PRO A 61 5.22 16.10 -1.11
C PRO A 61 5.04 14.76 -1.83
N VAL A 62 3.82 14.43 -2.29
CA VAL A 62 3.50 13.13 -2.92
C VAL A 62 3.79 13.11 -4.42
N ARG A 63 3.66 14.25 -5.13
CA ARG A 63 3.90 14.36 -6.59
C ARG A 63 5.21 13.70 -7.07
N PRO A 64 6.38 13.87 -6.39
CA PRO A 64 7.63 13.24 -6.80
C PRO A 64 7.62 11.70 -6.78
N PHE A 65 6.64 11.08 -6.11
CA PHE A 65 6.47 9.63 -6.09
C PHE A 65 5.76 9.09 -7.34
N GLY A 66 5.18 9.97 -8.18
CA GLY A 66 4.49 9.58 -9.41
C GLY A 66 3.16 8.84 -9.17
N VAL A 67 2.60 8.97 -7.97
CA VAL A 67 1.31 8.38 -7.60
C VAL A 67 0.20 9.43 -7.75
N PRO A 68 -0.98 9.06 -8.27
CA PRO A 68 -2.16 9.91 -8.31
C PRO A 68 -2.67 10.33 -6.93
#